data_AF-A0A2K8KV65-F1
#
_entry.id   AF-A0A2K8KV65-F1
#
_cell.length_a   1.000
_cell.length_b   1.000
_cell.length_c   1.000
_cell.angle_alpha   90.00
_cell.angle_beta   90.00
_cell.angle_gamma   90.00
#
_symmetry.space_group_name_H-M   'P 1'
#
loop_
_entity.id
_entity.type
_entity.pdbx_description
1 polymer ?
#
loop_
_entity_poly.entity_id
_entity_poly.type
_entity_poly.pdbx_seq_one_letter_code
_entity_poly.pdbx_strand_id
1 'polypeptide(L)'
;MEHELNGNNSHLGRRFLAGALIWSVLIAAALYWNYYQTTQQTINLAKNEAQAHFNKDKAFRFWAASHGGVYVPVTDRTPPNPRLAHIPERDITTPAGKKLTLMNPAYMLRTMMQQYEELYGVKGKITTFPDKLFYQGNMPDVWELAALNRFRQGSREALEISNIDGVPYMRLMQPRCL
;
A
#
# COMPACT_ATOMS: atom_id res chain seq x y z
N MET A 1 -47.07 -38.93 48.37
CA MET A 1 -46.72 -37.49 48.44
C MET A 1 -45.42 -37.16 47.68
N GLU A 2 -44.89 -38.06 46.83
CA GLU A 2 -43.63 -37.84 46.10
C GLU A 2 -43.78 -37.68 44.58
N HIS A 3 -44.98 -37.89 44.01
CA HIS A 3 -45.18 -37.93 42.56
C HIS A 3 -45.42 -36.56 41.89
N GLU A 4 -45.65 -35.47 42.62
CA GLU A 4 -45.93 -34.15 42.03
C GLU A 4 -44.69 -33.25 41.81
N LEU A 5 -43.54 -33.59 42.41
CA LEU A 5 -42.34 -32.75 42.32
C LEU A 5 -41.57 -32.90 40.99
N ASN A 6 -41.89 -33.92 40.18
CA ASN A 6 -41.09 -34.23 38.98
C ASN A 6 -41.59 -33.50 37.70
N GLY A 7 -42.86 -33.08 37.65
CA GLY A 7 -43.43 -32.39 36.49
C GLY A 7 -42.93 -30.94 36.34
N ASN A 8 -42.80 -30.21 37.45
CA ASN A 8 -42.49 -28.77 37.44
C ASN A 8 -41.00 -28.48 37.11
N ASN A 9 -40.09 -29.36 37.52
CA ASN A 9 -38.65 -29.21 37.28
C ASN A 9 -38.29 -29.34 35.79
N SER A 10 -39.03 -30.15 35.03
CA SER A 10 -38.79 -30.33 33.59
C SER A 10 -39.08 -29.05 32.79
N HIS A 11 -40.13 -28.31 33.15
CA HIS A 11 -40.49 -27.04 32.52
C HIS A 11 -39.53 -25.91 32.89
N LEU A 12 -39.08 -25.88 34.15
CA LEU A 12 -38.10 -24.90 34.61
C LEU A 12 -36.73 -25.12 33.94
N GLY A 13 -36.25 -26.36 33.88
CA GLY A 13 -35.01 -26.71 33.17
C GLY A 13 -35.08 -26.39 31.68
N ARG A 14 -36.21 -26.66 31.02
CA ARG A 14 -36.40 -26.32 29.60
C ARG A 14 -36.38 -24.80 29.35
N ARG A 15 -36.94 -24.00 30.26
CA ARG A 15 -36.88 -22.52 30.20
C ARG A 15 -35.46 -22.00 30.40
N PHE A 16 -34.72 -22.55 31.36
CA PHE A 16 -33.30 -22.20 31.56
C PHE A 16 -32.45 -22.55 30.33
N LEU A 17 -32.63 -23.75 29.77
CA LEU A 17 -31.94 -24.17 28.54
C LEU A 17 -32.29 -23.26 27.35
N ALA A 18 -33.56 -22.91 27.17
CA ALA A 18 -33.97 -21.98 26.12
C ALA A 18 -33.33 -20.59 26.32
N GLY A 19 -33.31 -20.07 27.55
CA GLY A 19 -32.65 -18.82 27.88
C GLY A 19 -31.14 -18.86 27.61
N ALA A 20 -30.46 -19.93 28.01
CA ALA A 20 -29.04 -20.14 27.76
C ALA A 20 -28.72 -20.25 26.26
N LEU A 21 -29.57 -20.93 25.48
CA LEU A 21 -29.43 -21.03 24.02
C LEU A 21 -29.62 -19.66 23.36
N ILE A 22 -30.68 -18.92 23.72
CA ILE A 22 -30.92 -17.57 23.19
C ILE A 22 -29.74 -16.65 23.54
N TRP A 23 -29.26 -16.68 24.77
CA TRP A 23 -28.12 -15.88 25.21
C TRP A 23 -26.85 -16.24 24.43
N SER A 24 -26.60 -17.54 24.22
CA SER A 24 -25.45 -18.02 23.43
C SER A 24 -25.54 -17.57 21.97
N VAL A 25 -26.73 -17.61 21.37
CA VAL A 25 -26.98 -17.10 20.02
C VAL A 25 -26.76 -15.59 19.93
N LEU A 26 -27.22 -14.82 20.93
CA LEU A 26 -26.99 -13.38 20.99
C LEU A 26 -25.49 -13.04 21.09
N ILE A 27 -24.75 -13.76 21.95
CA ILE A 27 -23.29 -13.60 22.04
C ILE A 27 -22.62 -13.96 20.72
N ALA A 28 -22.98 -15.09 20.11
CA ALA A 28 -22.39 -15.52 18.84
C ALA A 28 -22.66 -14.51 17.71
N ALA A 29 -23.88 -13.97 17.64
CA ALA A 29 -24.24 -12.93 16.67
C ALA A 29 -23.46 -11.63 16.92
N ALA A 30 -23.32 -11.20 18.18
CA ALA A 30 -22.55 -10.02 18.55
C ALA A 30 -21.05 -10.19 18.21
N LEU A 31 -20.48 -11.37 18.47
CA LEU A 31 -19.09 -11.70 18.12
C LEU A 31 -18.88 -11.71 16.61
N TYR A 32 -19.78 -12.33 15.85
CA TYR A 32 -19.73 -12.34 14.39
C TYR A 32 -19.81 -10.92 13.81
N TRP A 33 -20.73 -10.10 14.32
CA TRP A 33 -20.86 -8.71 13.91
C TRP A 33 -19.60 -7.91 14.23
N ASN A 34 -19.05 -8.06 15.43
CA ASN A 34 -17.82 -7.39 15.83
C ASN A 34 -16.65 -7.80 14.93
N TYR A 35 -16.47 -9.09 14.69
CA TYR A 35 -15.44 -9.61 13.79
C TYR A 35 -15.55 -9.04 12.37
N TYR A 36 -16.76 -9.01 11.82
CA TYR A 36 -17.02 -8.45 10.49
C TYR A 36 -16.70 -6.95 10.45
N GLN A 37 -17.15 -6.19 11.44
CA GLN A 37 -16.89 -4.74 11.52
C GLN A 37 -15.40 -4.43 11.67
N THR A 38 -14.71 -5.15 12.57
CA THR A 38 -13.26 -4.99 12.75
C THR A 38 -12.51 -5.29 11.46
N THR A 39 -12.88 -6.37 10.76
CA THR A 39 -12.25 -6.72 9.48
C THR A 39 -12.42 -5.60 8.44
N GLN A 40 -13.64 -5.08 8.29
CA GLN A 40 -13.91 -3.99 7.33
C GLN A 40 -13.19 -2.69 7.72
N GLN A 41 -13.12 -2.37 9.01
CA GLN A 41 -12.36 -1.22 9.51
C GLN A 41 -10.86 -1.37 9.21
N THR A 42 -10.28 -2.54 9.45
CA THR A 42 -8.87 -2.82 9.12
C THR A 42 -8.60 -2.66 7.63
N ILE A 43 -9.47 -3.17 6.75
CA ILE A 43 -9.34 -3.02 5.30
C ILE A 43 -9.40 -1.55 4.88
N ASN A 44 -10.35 -0.79 5.44
CA ASN A 44 -10.49 0.64 5.13
C ASN A 44 -9.30 1.46 5.63
N LEU A 45 -8.78 1.14 6.82
CA LEU A 45 -7.55 1.76 7.34
C LEU A 45 -6.37 1.49 6.42
N ALA A 46 -6.15 0.22 6.02
CA ALA A 46 -5.06 -0.14 5.12
C ALA A 46 -5.19 0.54 3.74
N LYS A 47 -6.42 0.67 3.22
CA LYS A 47 -6.69 1.44 2.00
C LYS A 47 -6.33 2.92 2.16
N ASN A 48 -6.77 3.55 3.25
CA ASN A 48 -6.51 4.96 3.51
C ASN A 48 -5.02 5.23 3.69
N GLU A 49 -4.31 4.34 4.37
CA GLU A 49 -2.86 4.38 4.52
C GLU A 49 -2.16 4.28 3.15
N ALA A 50 -2.49 3.26 2.34
CA ALA A 50 -1.94 3.12 1.00
C ALA A 50 -2.19 4.38 0.14
N GLN A 51 -3.38 4.97 0.23
CA GLN A 51 -3.72 6.20 -0.48
C GLN A 51 -2.95 7.42 0.03
N ALA A 52 -2.76 7.55 1.34
CA ALA A 52 -2.00 8.63 1.96
C ALA A 52 -0.52 8.58 1.55
N HIS A 53 0.10 7.39 1.59
CA HIS A 53 1.46 7.18 1.11
C HIS A 53 1.60 7.50 -0.38
N PHE A 54 0.68 7.01 -1.21
CA PHE A 54 0.68 7.33 -2.64
C PHE A 54 0.54 8.84 -2.92
N ASN A 55 -0.31 9.55 -2.16
CA ASN A 55 -0.47 10.99 -2.29
C ASN A 55 0.78 11.75 -1.86
N LYS A 56 1.46 11.29 -0.80
CA LYS A 56 2.75 11.84 -0.35
C LYS A 56 3.83 11.68 -1.44
N ASP A 57 3.92 10.50 -2.05
CA ASP A 57 4.87 10.23 -3.13
C ASP A 57 4.61 11.09 -4.37
N LYS A 58 3.32 11.28 -4.74
CA LYS A 58 2.92 12.22 -5.79
C LYS A 58 3.34 13.65 -5.47
N ALA A 59 3.04 14.13 -4.26
CA ALA A 59 3.38 15.48 -3.83
C ALA A 59 4.90 15.71 -3.84
N PHE A 60 5.68 14.75 -3.33
CA PHE A 60 7.14 14.81 -3.33
C PHE A 60 7.70 14.88 -4.75
N ARG A 61 7.21 14.02 -5.65
CA ARG A 61 7.64 14.03 -7.05
C ARG A 61 7.25 15.34 -7.75
N PHE A 62 6.05 15.85 -7.51
CA PHE A 62 5.58 17.11 -8.09
C PHE A 62 6.42 18.29 -7.61
N TRP A 63 6.69 18.37 -6.31
CA TRP A 63 7.58 19.39 -5.74
C TRP A 63 8.98 19.32 -6.35
N ALA A 64 9.57 18.11 -6.48
CA ALA A 64 10.88 17.98 -7.09
C ALA A 64 10.86 18.39 -8.57
N ALA A 65 9.78 18.07 -9.30
CA ALA A 65 9.61 18.44 -10.70
C ALA A 65 9.42 19.95 -10.90
N SER A 66 8.69 20.62 -10.00
CA SER A 66 8.46 22.06 -10.08
C SER A 66 9.74 22.89 -9.92
N HIS A 67 10.78 22.30 -9.34
CA HIS A 67 12.11 22.91 -9.18
C HIS A 67 13.12 22.45 -10.25
N GLY A 68 12.71 21.62 -11.21
CA GLY A 68 13.62 21.06 -12.23
C GLY A 68 14.53 19.92 -11.75
N GLY A 69 14.39 19.50 -10.49
CA GLY A 69 15.22 18.48 -9.83
C GLY A 69 15.97 19.04 -8.62
N VAL A 70 16.87 18.24 -8.06
CA VAL A 70 17.67 18.62 -6.88
C VAL A 70 19.12 18.22 -7.10
N TYR A 71 20.06 19.12 -6.80
CA TYR A 71 21.48 18.80 -6.80
C TYR A 71 21.87 18.01 -5.56
N VAL A 72 22.55 16.89 -5.77
CA VAL A 72 23.08 16.05 -4.69
C VAL A 72 24.58 15.81 -4.86
N PRO A 73 25.32 15.51 -3.78
CA PRO A 73 26.73 15.16 -3.90
C PRO A 73 26.94 13.96 -4.81
N VAL A 74 27.99 14.02 -5.64
CA VAL A 74 28.44 12.85 -6.41
C VAL A 74 29.04 11.83 -5.46
N THR A 75 28.45 10.64 -5.41
CA THR A 75 28.93 9.50 -4.61
C THR A 75 28.73 8.21 -5.41
N ASP A 76 29.30 7.10 -4.95
CA ASP A 76 29.05 5.77 -5.56
C ASP A 76 27.57 5.38 -5.55
N ARG A 77 26.80 5.89 -4.58
CA ARG A 77 25.35 5.68 -4.47
C ARG A 77 24.54 6.60 -5.38
N THR A 78 25.12 7.74 -5.79
CA THR A 78 24.50 8.78 -6.59
C THR A 78 25.44 9.25 -7.70
N PRO A 79 25.81 8.37 -8.65
CA PRO A 79 26.64 8.77 -9.77
C PRO A 79 25.83 9.67 -10.73
N PRO A 80 26.50 10.56 -11.49
CA PRO A 80 25.85 11.38 -12.50
C PRO A 80 25.07 10.53 -13.49
N ASN A 81 23.81 10.87 -13.73
CA ASN A 81 22.94 10.10 -14.62
C ASN A 81 23.31 10.38 -16.09
N PRO A 82 23.80 9.38 -16.85
CA PRO A 82 24.20 9.59 -18.25
C PRO A 82 23.06 10.08 -19.14
N ARG A 83 21.80 9.73 -18.82
CA ARG A 83 20.63 10.15 -19.61
C ARG A 83 20.33 11.64 -19.52
N LEU A 84 20.86 12.31 -18.49
CA LEU A 84 20.71 13.75 -18.30
C LEU A 84 21.91 14.52 -18.88
N ALA A 85 22.82 13.86 -19.61
CA ALA A 85 24.02 14.50 -20.16
C ALA A 85 23.73 15.67 -21.12
N HIS A 86 22.53 15.69 -21.71
CA HIS A 86 22.07 16.77 -22.57
C HIS A 86 21.61 18.02 -21.79
N ILE A 87 21.47 17.94 -20.47
CA ILE A 87 21.03 19.06 -19.62
C ILE A 87 22.25 19.92 -19.26
N PRO A 88 22.26 21.22 -19.59
CA PRO A 88 23.28 22.14 -19.14
C PRO A 88 23.36 22.16 -17.61
N GLU A 89 24.56 22.31 -17.07
CA GLU A 89 24.79 22.33 -15.62
C GLU A 89 24.33 21.06 -14.88
N ARG A 90 24.10 19.92 -15.57
CA ARG A 90 23.77 18.65 -14.89
C ARG A 90 24.75 18.38 -13.74
N ASP A 91 26.04 18.56 -13.98
CA ASP A 91 27.07 18.44 -12.97
C ASP A 91 27.72 19.80 -12.73
N ILE A 92 27.76 20.21 -11.47
CA ILE A 92 28.36 21.48 -11.05
C ILE A 92 29.41 21.22 -9.96
N THR A 93 30.33 22.16 -9.82
CA THR A 93 31.26 22.20 -8.70
C THR A 93 30.99 23.47 -7.90
N THR A 94 30.76 23.33 -6.59
CA THR A 94 30.55 24.48 -5.73
C THR A 94 31.85 25.29 -5.57
N PRO A 95 31.79 26.56 -5.13
CA PRO A 95 33.00 27.34 -4.84
C PRO A 95 33.95 26.69 -3.83
N ALA A 96 33.42 25.82 -2.95
CA ALA A 96 34.21 25.04 -1.99
C ALA A 96 34.79 23.73 -2.58
N GLY A 97 34.66 23.50 -3.89
CA GLY A 97 35.19 22.32 -4.58
C GLY A 97 34.32 21.07 -4.51
N LYS A 98 33.09 21.15 -3.97
CA LYS A 98 32.20 19.99 -3.87
C LYS A 98 31.52 19.70 -5.20
N LYS A 99 31.66 18.47 -5.71
CA LYS A 99 30.97 18.00 -6.92
C LYS A 99 29.53 17.64 -6.62
N LEU A 100 28.60 18.23 -7.36
CA LEU A 100 27.18 17.94 -7.29
C LEU A 100 26.66 17.49 -8.66
N THR A 101 25.63 16.65 -8.67
CA THR A 101 24.92 16.21 -9.88
C THR A 101 23.42 16.38 -9.72
N LEU A 102 22.73 16.74 -10.80
CA LEU A 102 21.30 16.95 -10.85
C LEU A 102 20.57 15.59 -10.79
N MET A 103 19.77 15.43 -9.74
CA MET A 103 18.89 14.28 -9.58
C MET A 103 17.49 14.62 -10.08
N ASN A 104 17.01 13.88 -11.09
CA ASN A 104 15.65 14.09 -11.60
C ASN A 104 14.59 13.47 -10.66
N PRO A 105 13.35 14.01 -10.63
CA PRO A 105 12.30 13.57 -9.70
C PRO A 105 11.97 12.08 -9.79
N ALA A 106 12.04 11.50 -10.99
CA ALA A 106 11.79 10.09 -11.20
C ALA A 106 12.85 9.20 -10.54
N TYR A 107 14.12 9.59 -10.61
CA TYR A 107 15.20 8.87 -9.96
C TYR A 107 15.13 9.05 -8.45
N MET A 108 14.87 10.27 -7.95
CA MET A 108 14.67 10.55 -6.53
C MET A 108 13.62 9.63 -5.91
N LEU A 109 12.42 9.59 -6.50
CA LEU A 109 11.32 8.77 -5.98
C LEU A 109 11.66 7.28 -6.00
N ARG A 110 12.27 6.78 -7.08
CA ARG A 110 12.70 5.38 -7.16
C ARG A 110 13.73 5.05 -6.08
N THR A 111 14.73 5.91 -5.87
CA THR A 111 15.73 5.73 -4.82
C THR A 111 15.09 5.70 -3.45
N MET A 112 14.11 6.58 -3.18
CA MET A 112 13.36 6.57 -1.92
C MET A 112 12.61 5.25 -1.70
N MET A 113 11.88 4.80 -2.72
CA MET A 113 11.14 3.53 -2.68
C MET A 113 12.05 2.32 -2.49
N GLN A 114 13.24 2.31 -3.08
CA GLN A 114 14.16 1.17 -3.02
C GLN A 114 15.02 1.12 -1.75
N GLN A 115 15.42 2.27 -1.22
CA GLN A 115 16.40 2.33 -0.12
C GLN A 115 15.78 2.51 1.26
N TYR A 116 14.52 2.92 1.33
CA TYR A 116 13.89 3.34 2.58
C TYR A 116 12.51 2.70 2.80
N GLU A 117 12.16 1.62 2.09
CA GLU A 117 10.90 0.90 2.30
C GLU A 117 10.70 0.46 3.75
N GLU A 118 11.78 0.01 4.43
CA GLU A 118 11.75 -0.40 5.83
C GLU A 118 11.42 0.76 6.79
N LEU A 119 11.91 1.98 6.50
CA LEU A 119 11.62 3.15 7.33
C LEU A 119 10.17 3.61 7.21
N TYR A 120 9.56 3.44 6.04
CA TYR A 120 8.19 3.87 5.79
C TYR A 120 7.16 2.79 6.10
N GLY A 121 7.58 1.53 6.26
CA GLY A 121 6.68 0.38 6.46
C GLY A 121 5.83 0.03 5.23
N VAL A 122 6.07 0.69 4.09
CA VAL A 122 5.29 0.57 2.86
C VAL A 122 6.22 0.29 1.68
N LYS A 123 5.90 -0.76 0.92
CA LYS A 123 6.61 -1.12 -0.32
C LYS A 123 6.08 -0.27 -1.47
N GLY A 124 6.94 0.54 -2.07
CA GLY A 124 6.62 1.38 -3.22
C GLY A 124 7.30 0.89 -4.50
N LYS A 125 6.61 0.96 -5.64
CA LYS A 125 7.19 0.59 -6.93
C LYS A 125 6.58 1.40 -8.07
N ILE A 126 7.43 1.80 -9.02
CA ILE A 126 7.02 2.33 -10.31
C ILE A 126 7.15 1.22 -11.34
N THR A 127 6.08 0.93 -12.06
CA THR A 127 6.06 -0.10 -13.10
C THR A 127 5.50 0.44 -14.41
N THR A 128 5.69 -0.31 -15.50
CA THR A 128 5.23 0.00 -16.85
C THR A 128 5.02 -1.30 -17.62
N PHE A 129 4.40 -1.22 -18.80
CA PHE A 129 4.30 -2.39 -19.68
C PHE A 129 5.70 -2.89 -20.10
N PRO A 130 5.87 -4.21 -20.29
CA PRO A 130 7.16 -4.82 -20.64
C PRO A 130 7.83 -4.23 -21.89
N ASP A 131 7.05 -3.82 -22.90
CA ASP A 131 7.54 -3.20 -24.14
C ASP A 131 8.15 -1.80 -23.93
N LYS A 132 7.79 -1.14 -22.82
CA LYS A 132 8.30 0.20 -22.44
C LYS A 132 9.27 0.13 -21.27
N LEU A 133 9.72 -1.07 -20.92
CA LEU A 133 10.55 -1.29 -19.76
C LEU A 133 11.96 -0.77 -20.00
N PHE A 134 12.34 0.24 -19.24
CA PHE A 134 13.69 0.80 -19.29
C PHE A 134 14.63 0.17 -18.26
N TYR A 135 14.11 -0.21 -17.09
CA TYR A 135 14.86 -0.73 -15.95
C TYR A 135 14.21 -2.02 -15.48
N GLN A 136 14.97 -3.11 -15.40
CA GLN A 136 14.44 -4.44 -15.10
C GLN A 136 13.71 -4.51 -13.75
N GLY A 137 14.13 -3.73 -12.74
CA GLY A 137 13.44 -3.66 -11.45
C GLY A 137 12.02 -3.07 -11.52
N ASN A 138 11.62 -2.47 -12.65
CA ASN A 138 10.26 -1.99 -12.89
C ASN A 138 9.39 -3.03 -13.63
N MET A 139 9.85 -4.27 -13.82
CA MET A 139 9.07 -5.32 -14.48
C MET A 139 7.78 -5.57 -13.68
N PRO A 140 6.59 -5.54 -14.31
CA PRO A 140 5.34 -5.79 -13.59
C PRO A 140 5.22 -7.25 -13.15
N ASP A 141 4.69 -7.48 -11.95
CA ASP A 141 4.16 -8.78 -11.57
C ASP A 141 2.79 -9.05 -12.22
N VAL A 142 2.21 -10.23 -11.95
CA VAL A 142 0.92 -10.65 -12.53
C VAL A 142 -0.20 -9.66 -12.19
N TRP A 143 -0.23 -9.16 -10.95
CA TRP A 143 -1.25 -8.22 -10.49
C TRP A 143 -1.06 -6.83 -11.12
N GLU A 144 0.18 -6.35 -11.13
CA GLU A 144 0.54 -5.06 -11.74
C GLU A 144 0.21 -5.06 -13.24
N LEU A 145 0.49 -6.15 -13.94
CA LEU A 145 0.16 -6.28 -15.36
C LEU A 145 -1.36 -6.27 -15.60
N ALA A 146 -2.13 -6.96 -14.75
CA ALA A 146 -3.59 -6.91 -14.80
C ALA A 146 -4.12 -5.49 -14.53
N ALA A 147 -3.57 -4.79 -13.54
CA ALA A 147 -3.91 -3.41 -13.23
C ALA A 147 -3.58 -2.46 -14.40
N LEU A 148 -2.39 -2.58 -14.99
CA LEU A 148 -1.97 -1.81 -16.16
C LEU A 148 -2.94 -1.99 -17.34
N ASN A 149 -3.40 -3.21 -17.59
CA ASN A 149 -4.40 -3.48 -18.63
C ASN A 149 -5.76 -2.82 -18.34
N ARG A 150 -6.21 -2.82 -17.07
CA ARG A 150 -7.44 -2.11 -16.66
C ARG A 150 -7.30 -0.60 -16.85
N PHE A 151 -6.12 -0.03 -16.61
CA PHE A 151 -5.88 1.40 -16.82
C PHE A 151 -5.94 1.80 -18.30
N ARG A 152 -5.53 0.92 -19.22
CA ARG A 152 -5.73 1.16 -20.67
C ARG A 152 -7.21 1.27 -21.06
N GLN A 153 -8.10 0.69 -20.25
CA GLN A 153 -9.55 0.72 -20.45
C GLN A 153 -10.22 1.88 -19.66
N GLY A 154 -9.44 2.77 -19.04
CA GLY A 154 -9.94 3.95 -18.34
C GLY A 154 -10.17 3.77 -16.84
N SER A 155 -9.77 2.64 -16.24
CA SER A 155 -9.75 2.52 -14.78
C SER A 155 -8.80 3.56 -14.18
N ARG A 156 -9.19 4.14 -13.04
CA ARG A 156 -8.41 5.17 -12.32
C ARG A 156 -7.65 4.62 -11.12
N GLU A 157 -8.01 3.43 -10.67
CA GLU A 157 -7.44 2.82 -9.48
C GLU A 157 -7.59 1.29 -9.54
N ALA A 158 -6.58 0.59 -9.06
CA ALA A 158 -6.64 -0.84 -8.77
C ALA A 158 -6.27 -1.04 -7.31
N LEU A 159 -7.11 -1.79 -6.60
CA LEU A 159 -6.95 -2.07 -5.18
C LEU A 159 -7.20 -3.56 -4.92
N GLU A 160 -6.32 -4.20 -4.18
CA GLU A 160 -6.42 -5.62 -3.88
C GLU A 160 -5.65 -5.97 -2.60
N ILE A 161 -6.14 -6.96 -1.85
CA ILE A 161 -5.36 -7.58 -0.78
C ILE A 161 -4.64 -8.78 -1.37
N SER A 162 -3.31 -8.78 -1.35
CA SER A 162 -2.51 -9.89 -1.85
C SER A 162 -1.43 -10.28 -0.84
N ASN A 163 -1.07 -11.56 -0.82
CA ASN A 163 0.04 -12.03 0.00
C ASN A 163 1.37 -11.76 -0.72
N ILE A 164 2.29 -11.08 -0.04
CA ILE A 164 3.67 -10.85 -0.49
C ILE A 164 4.57 -11.45 0.59
N ASP A 165 5.37 -12.45 0.24
CA ASP A 165 6.26 -13.15 1.18
C ASP A 165 5.54 -13.74 2.41
N GLY A 166 4.29 -14.21 2.21
CA GLY A 166 3.47 -14.79 3.27
C GLY A 166 2.75 -13.78 4.17
N VAL A 167 2.89 -12.48 3.90
CA VAL A 167 2.24 -11.40 4.65
C VAL A 167 1.15 -10.75 3.79
N PRO A 168 -0.06 -10.54 4.31
CA PRO A 168 -1.13 -9.85 3.58
C PRO A 168 -0.83 -8.35 3.47
N TYR A 169 -0.84 -7.83 2.24
CA TYR A 169 -0.69 -6.41 1.96
C TYR A 169 -1.90 -5.86 1.22
N MET A 170 -2.32 -4.65 1.60
CA MET A 170 -3.19 -3.83 0.77
C MET A 170 -2.37 -3.21 -0.36
N ARG A 171 -2.62 -3.62 -1.59
CA ARG A 171 -1.98 -3.10 -2.80
C ARG A 171 -2.88 -2.03 -3.41
N LEU A 172 -2.29 -0.88 -3.72
CA LEU A 172 -2.93 0.21 -4.44
C LEU A 172 -2.06 0.60 -5.63
N MET A 173 -2.69 0.76 -6.79
CA MET A 173 -2.03 1.28 -7.99
C MET A 173 -2.95 2.28 -8.68
N GLN A 174 -2.39 3.41 -9.09
CA GLN A 174 -3.07 4.40 -9.92
C GLN A 174 -2.25 4.63 -11.19
N PRO A 175 -2.88 4.83 -12.37
CA PRO A 175 -2.15 5.20 -13.57
C PRO A 175 -1.54 6.58 -13.39
N ARG A 176 -0.36 6.78 -13.96
CA ARG A 176 0.20 8.12 -14.10
C ARG A 176 -0.57 8.83 -15.20
N CYS A 177 -1.39 9.82 -14.86
CA CYS A 177 -1.84 10.79 -15.85
C CYS A 177 -0.58 11.54 -16.35
N LEU A 178 -0.33 11.47 -17.65
CA LEU A 178 0.43 12.50 -18.36
C LEU A 178 -0.56 13.58 -18.78
#